data_AF-A0A9X1ZHK5-F1
#
_entry.id   AF-A0A9X1ZHK5-F1
#
_cell.length_a   1.000
_cell.length_b   1.000
_cell.length_c   1.000
_cell.angle_alpha   90.00
_cell.angle_beta   90.00
_cell.angle_gamma   90.00
#
_symmetry.space_group_name_H-M   'P 1'
#
loop_
_entity.id
_entity.type
_entity.pdbx_description
1 polymer ?
#
loop_
_entity_poly.entity_id
_entity_poly.type
_entity_poly.pdbx_seq_one_letter_code
_entity_poly.pdbx_strand_id
1 'polypeptide(L)'
;MKKQLAVIALASFAVVGCSSSNYEKEQTSAPYIGEGNMEYESLYHYGYYRGCKNAYVMKREQTELYDSVKKDTALDGLSRFDSGWDAGQKACEDGVPRSMYNLQAGK
;
A
#
# COMPACT_ATOMS: atom_id res chain seq x y z
N MET A 1 -22.37 -19.84 55.33
CA MET A 1 -21.45 -20.32 54.27
C MET A 1 -20.52 -19.17 53.88
N LYS A 2 -19.28 -19.15 54.37
CA LYS A 2 -18.33 -18.03 54.23
C LYS A 2 -16.94 -18.54 53.79
N LYS A 3 -16.80 -19.26 52.66
CA LYS A 3 -15.47 -19.71 52.14
C LYS A 3 -15.48 -19.99 50.63
N GLN A 4 -15.96 -19.09 49.79
CA GLN A 4 -16.00 -19.32 48.33
C GLN A 4 -15.61 -18.08 47.49
N LEU A 5 -14.93 -17.08 48.08
CA LEU A 5 -14.59 -15.82 47.38
C LEU A 5 -13.08 -15.63 47.13
N ALA A 6 -12.27 -16.68 47.19
CA ALA A 6 -10.80 -16.57 47.13
C ALA A 6 -10.13 -17.27 45.95
N VAL A 7 -10.87 -17.73 44.91
CA VAL A 7 -10.27 -18.57 43.85
C VAL A 7 -10.20 -17.88 42.48
N ILE A 8 -10.89 -16.75 42.26
CA ILE A 8 -10.98 -16.13 40.91
C ILE A 8 -9.87 -15.06 40.67
N ALA A 9 -8.98 -14.83 41.64
CA ALA A 9 -8.00 -13.72 41.56
C ALA A 9 -6.60 -14.11 41.00
N LEU A 10 -6.37 -15.36 40.59
CA LEU A 10 -5.01 -15.84 40.28
C LEU A 10 -4.75 -16.30 38.84
N ALA A 11 -5.69 -16.14 37.92
CA ALA A 11 -5.57 -16.64 36.54
C ALA A 11 -5.31 -15.57 35.46
N SER A 12 -4.94 -14.34 35.84
CA SER A 12 -4.88 -13.21 34.89
C SER A 12 -3.47 -12.79 34.43
N PHE A 13 -2.40 -13.45 34.88
CA PHE A 13 -1.03 -12.95 34.68
C PHE A 13 -0.11 -13.81 33.82
N ALA A 14 -0.65 -14.70 32.99
CA ALA A 14 0.16 -15.57 32.12
C ALA A 14 -0.12 -15.35 30.63
N VAL A 15 0.15 -14.16 30.12
CA VAL A 15 0.44 -13.95 28.69
C VAL A 15 1.44 -12.79 28.56
N VAL A 16 2.66 -13.02 29.02
CA VAL A 16 3.82 -12.24 28.57
C VAL A 16 4.26 -12.89 27.26
N GLY A 17 3.74 -12.36 26.15
CA GLY A 17 4.14 -12.79 24.81
C GLY A 17 5.57 -12.35 24.53
N CYS A 18 6.55 -13.23 24.75
CA CYS A 18 7.89 -13.05 24.24
C CYS A 18 7.88 -13.25 22.71
N SER A 19 7.56 -12.21 21.93
CA SER A 19 8.05 -12.13 20.54
C SER A 19 9.50 -11.65 20.57
N SER A 20 10.40 -12.52 21.04
CA SER A 20 11.83 -12.38 20.74
C SER A 20 12.06 -12.92 19.35
N SER A 21 11.64 -12.16 18.34
CA SER A 21 12.08 -12.44 17.00
C SER A 21 13.46 -11.81 16.82
N ASN A 22 14.50 -12.63 17.00
CA ASN A 22 15.84 -12.34 16.50
C ASN A 22 15.77 -12.35 14.97
N TYR A 23 15.29 -11.25 14.39
CA TYR A 23 15.42 -10.93 12.97
C TYR A 23 16.63 -10.01 12.76
N GLU A 24 17.78 -10.34 13.33
CA GLU A 24 19.07 -10.00 12.72
C GLU A 24 19.32 -11.01 11.59
N LYS A 25 18.40 -11.08 10.64
CA LYS A 25 18.72 -11.59 9.32
C LYS A 25 19.13 -10.35 8.56
N GLU A 26 20.44 -10.15 8.48
CA GLU A 26 21.16 -9.45 7.41
C GLU A 26 20.15 -8.92 6.38
N GLN A 27 19.68 -7.69 6.61
CA GLN A 27 18.99 -6.95 5.58
C GLN A 27 20.09 -6.69 4.54
N THR A 28 20.32 -7.66 3.66
CA THR A 28 20.82 -7.39 2.32
C THR A 28 19.93 -6.27 1.84
N SER A 29 20.43 -5.05 1.92
CA SER A 29 19.70 -3.84 1.59
C SER A 29 19.03 -4.14 0.28
N ALA A 30 17.68 -4.21 0.28
CA ALA A 30 16.93 -4.28 -0.96
C ALA A 30 17.58 -3.25 -1.89
N PRO A 31 17.93 -3.63 -3.14
CA PRO A 31 18.68 -2.75 -4.02
C PRO A 31 18.03 -1.40 -3.94
N TYR A 32 18.79 -0.40 -3.48
CA TYR A 32 18.30 0.93 -3.20
C TYR A 32 17.37 1.34 -4.35
N ILE A 33 16.07 1.27 -4.10
CA ILE A 33 15.08 1.88 -4.98
C ILE A 33 15.26 3.33 -4.61
N GLY A 34 16.00 4.06 -5.43
CA GLY A 34 16.09 5.50 -5.29
C GLY A 34 14.69 6.07 -5.44
N GLU A 35 13.95 6.12 -4.34
CA GLU A 35 12.85 7.03 -4.18
C GLU A 35 13.45 8.40 -4.47
N GLY A 36 13.04 8.97 -5.59
CA GLY A 36 13.37 10.33 -5.93
C GLY A 36 13.01 11.18 -4.73
N ASN A 37 14.04 11.68 -4.05
CA ASN A 37 13.96 12.70 -3.02
C ASN A 37 13.39 13.99 -3.62
N MET A 38 12.11 13.98 -3.95
CA MET A 38 11.33 15.18 -4.19
C MET A 38 10.07 15.03 -3.37
N GLU A 39 10.10 15.72 -2.23
CA GLU A 39 9.05 15.95 -1.23
C GLU A 39 7.66 16.34 -1.83
N TYR A 40 7.58 16.51 -3.15
CA TYR A 40 6.44 16.96 -3.94
C TYR A 40 5.89 15.90 -4.92
N GLU A 41 6.41 14.66 -4.93
CA GLU A 41 5.97 13.61 -5.84
C GLU A 41 4.86 12.70 -5.28
N SER A 42 4.58 12.70 -3.96
CA SER A 42 3.64 11.73 -3.35
C SER A 42 2.23 11.80 -3.94
N LEU A 43 1.72 13.01 -4.23
CA LEU A 43 0.44 13.20 -4.92
C LEU A 43 0.47 12.68 -6.36
N TYR A 44 1.58 12.88 -7.06
CA TYR A 44 1.75 12.35 -8.41
C TYR A 44 1.78 10.81 -8.40
N HIS A 45 2.51 10.21 -7.45
CA HIS A 45 2.56 8.76 -7.27
C HIS A 45 1.19 8.18 -6.92
N TYR A 46 0.47 8.83 -6.00
CA TYR A 46 -0.88 8.42 -5.64
C TYR A 46 -1.81 8.52 -6.84
N GLY A 47 -1.77 9.62 -7.58
CA GLY A 47 -2.48 9.79 -8.84
C GLY A 47 -2.17 8.67 -9.83
N TYR A 48 -0.88 8.40 -10.08
CA TYR A 48 -0.41 7.35 -10.99
C TYR A 48 -0.93 5.98 -10.60
N TYR A 49 -0.80 5.62 -9.32
CA TYR A 49 -1.29 4.35 -8.80
C TYR A 49 -2.81 4.21 -9.00
N ARG A 50 -3.58 5.25 -8.65
CA ARG A 50 -5.04 5.25 -8.81
C ARG A 50 -5.45 5.16 -10.28
N GLY A 51 -4.82 5.94 -11.15
CA GLY A 51 -5.09 5.96 -12.59
C GLY A 51 -4.78 4.63 -13.26
N CYS A 52 -3.62 4.03 -12.95
CA CYS A 52 -3.26 2.71 -13.50
C CYS A 52 -4.21 1.62 -13.02
N LYS A 53 -4.58 1.61 -11.72
CA LYS A 53 -5.54 0.64 -11.18
C LYS A 53 -6.91 0.79 -11.85
N ASN A 54 -7.36 2.03 -12.09
CA ASN A 54 -8.58 2.28 -12.84
C ASN A 54 -8.53 1.71 -14.25
N ALA A 55 -7.52 2.08 -15.05
CA ALA A 55 -7.37 1.61 -16.42
C ALA A 55 -7.31 0.07 -16.50
N TYR A 56 -6.58 -0.57 -15.59
CA TYR A 56 -6.55 -2.03 -15.45
C TYR A 56 -7.94 -2.62 -15.22
N VAL A 57 -8.68 -2.13 -14.21
CA VAL A 57 -10.00 -2.66 -13.85
C VAL A 57 -11.02 -2.46 -14.98
N MET A 58 -11.01 -1.28 -15.61
CA MET A 58 -11.90 -0.97 -16.74
C MET A 58 -11.58 -1.84 -17.96
N LYS A 59 -10.30 -2.05 -18.27
CA LYS A 59 -9.88 -2.90 -19.39
C LYS A 59 -10.19 -4.38 -19.19
N ARG A 60 -10.18 -4.84 -17.93
CA ARG A 60 -10.47 -6.23 -17.53
C ARG A 60 -11.95 -6.47 -17.23
N GLU A 61 -12.80 -5.45 -17.31
CA GLU A 61 -14.23 -5.52 -17.03
C GLU A 61 -14.55 -6.06 -15.62
N GLN A 62 -13.72 -5.73 -14.63
CA GLN A 62 -13.90 -6.13 -13.23
C GLN A 62 -14.94 -5.24 -12.54
N THR A 63 -16.20 -5.37 -12.96
CA THR A 63 -17.34 -4.53 -12.56
C THR A 63 -17.51 -4.38 -11.05
N GLU A 64 -17.20 -5.43 -10.29
CA GLU A 64 -17.24 -5.46 -8.83
C GLU A 64 -16.26 -4.49 -8.17
N LEU A 65 -15.25 -4.02 -8.90
CA LEU A 65 -14.22 -3.10 -8.42
C LEU A 65 -14.41 -1.66 -8.91
N TYR A 66 -15.38 -1.38 -9.81
CA TYR A 66 -15.50 -0.08 -10.48
C TYR A 66 -15.60 1.10 -9.51
N ASP A 67 -16.38 0.95 -8.43
CA ASP A 67 -16.52 2.01 -7.42
C ASP A 67 -15.23 2.26 -6.64
N SER A 68 -14.41 1.22 -6.43
CA SER A 68 -13.17 1.31 -5.65
C SER A 68 -12.01 1.98 -6.40
N VAL A 69 -12.12 2.11 -7.72
CA VAL A 69 -11.06 2.61 -8.60
C VAL A 69 -11.37 3.97 -9.23
N LYS A 70 -12.48 4.60 -8.85
CA LYS A 70 -12.80 5.96 -9.31
C LYS A 70 -11.68 6.93 -8.94
N LYS A 71 -11.54 7.97 -9.77
CA LYS A 71 -10.69 9.12 -9.46
C LYS A 71 -11.13 9.74 -8.14
N ASP A 72 -10.16 10.08 -7.31
CA ASP A 72 -10.41 10.74 -6.03
C ASP A 72 -10.70 12.22 -6.28
N THR A 73 -11.98 12.56 -6.34
CA THR A 73 -12.43 13.92 -6.71
C THR A 73 -12.11 14.95 -5.64
N ALA A 74 -11.77 14.54 -4.42
CA ALA A 74 -11.32 15.47 -3.38
C ALA A 74 -9.95 16.10 -3.71
N LEU A 75 -9.20 15.48 -4.63
CA LEU A 75 -7.88 15.93 -5.06
C LEU A 75 -7.88 16.53 -6.48
N ASP A 76 -9.05 16.63 -7.12
CA ASP A 76 -9.17 17.23 -8.46
C ASP A 76 -8.69 18.69 -8.46
N GLY A 77 -7.97 19.07 -9.52
CA GLY A 77 -7.39 20.41 -9.66
C GLY A 77 -6.01 20.55 -9.01
N LEU A 78 -5.57 19.55 -8.22
CA LEU A 78 -4.18 19.47 -7.80
C LEU A 78 -3.34 18.95 -8.97
N SER A 79 -2.62 19.85 -9.63
CA SER A 79 -1.89 19.57 -10.88
C SER A 79 -1.03 18.31 -10.84
N ARG A 80 -0.38 18.01 -9.70
CA ARG A 80 0.42 16.80 -9.51
C ARG A 80 -0.43 15.53 -9.45
N PHE A 81 -1.55 15.55 -8.74
CA PHE A 81 -2.47 14.42 -8.68
C PHE A 81 -3.08 14.16 -10.06
N ASP A 82 -3.56 15.20 -10.73
CA ASP A 82 -4.18 15.09 -12.06
C ASP A 82 -3.19 14.54 -13.10
N SER A 83 -1.97 15.10 -13.12
CA SER A 83 -0.91 14.62 -14.02
C SER A 83 -0.54 13.16 -13.73
N GLY A 84 -0.49 12.78 -12.45
CA GLY A 84 -0.24 11.41 -12.04
C GLY A 84 -1.34 10.47 -12.53
N TRP A 85 -2.60 10.83 -12.27
CA TRP A 85 -3.78 10.09 -12.71
C TRP A 85 -3.77 9.83 -14.21
N ASP A 86 -3.53 10.85 -15.02
CA ASP A 86 -3.48 10.73 -16.48
C ASP A 86 -2.31 9.86 -16.94
N ALA A 87 -1.13 10.03 -16.35
CA ALA A 87 0.03 9.20 -16.63
C ALA A 87 -0.23 7.73 -16.29
N GLY A 88 -0.86 7.45 -15.14
CA GLY A 88 -1.23 6.11 -14.71
C GLY A 88 -2.25 5.46 -15.63
N GLN A 89 -3.30 6.19 -16.03
CA GLN A 89 -4.30 5.69 -16.97
C GLN A 89 -3.63 5.26 -18.29
N LYS A 90 -2.80 6.13 -18.86
CA LYS A 90 -2.08 5.85 -20.11
C LYS A 90 -1.12 4.68 -19.96
N ALA A 91 -0.41 4.59 -18.83
CA ALA A 91 0.55 3.53 -18.59
C ALA A 91 -0.09 2.13 -18.51
N CYS A 92 -1.37 2.01 -18.19
CA CYS A 92 -2.04 0.73 -17.96
C CYS A 92 -3.30 0.53 -18.84
N GLU A 93 -3.44 1.32 -19.91
CA GLU A 93 -4.59 1.31 -20.84
C GLU A 93 -4.77 -0.02 -21.58
N ASP A 94 -3.69 -0.81 -21.69
CA ASP A 94 -3.70 -2.15 -22.26
C ASP A 94 -4.09 -3.25 -21.25
N GLY A 95 -4.36 -2.88 -19.99
CA GLY A 95 -4.75 -3.82 -18.95
C GLY A 95 -3.58 -4.56 -18.32
N VAL A 96 -2.35 -4.08 -18.52
CA VAL A 96 -1.14 -4.57 -17.86
C VAL A 96 -0.69 -3.56 -16.80
N PRO A 97 -0.65 -3.94 -15.51
CA PRO A 97 -0.12 -3.06 -14.46
C PRO A 97 1.36 -2.75 -14.71
N ARG A 98 1.73 -1.46 -14.67
CA ARG A 98 3.13 -1.01 -14.83
C ARG A 98 3.59 -0.23 -13.61
N SER A 99 4.77 -0.60 -13.12
CA SER A 99 5.51 0.23 -12.16
C SER A 99 5.88 1.55 -12.83
N MET A 100 5.77 2.65 -12.08
CA MET A 100 6.26 3.95 -12.51
C MET A 100 7.79 3.97 -12.58
N TYR A 101 8.43 3.13 -11.77
CA TYR A 101 9.88 2.99 -11.72
C TYR A 101 10.35 1.86 -12.61
N ASN A 102 11.40 2.12 -13.38
CA ASN A 102 12.14 1.09 -14.08
C ASN A 102 13.00 0.32 -13.07
N LEU A 103 12.39 -0.67 -12.42
CA LEU A 103 13.09 -1.57 -11.52
C LEU A 103 13.88 -2.57 -12.36
N GLN A 104 15.18 -2.33 -12.51
CA GLN A 104 16.10 -3.33 -13.04
C GLN A 104 16.55 -4.21 -11.88
N ALA A 105 16.22 -5.50 -11.91
CA ALA A 105 16.88 -6.46 -11.04
C ALA A 105 18.35 -6.52 -11.47
N GLY A 106 19.26 -6.07 -10.60
CA GLY A 106 20.68 -6.24 -10.81
C GLY A 106 20.98 -7.71 -11.09
N LYS A 107 21.75 -7.97 -12.15
CA LYS A 107 22.22 -9.32 -12.49
C LYS A 107 23.27 -9.81 -11.50
#